data_AF-A0A7G2CS56-F1
#
_entry.id   AF-A0A7G2CS56-F1
#
_cell.length_a   1.000
_cell.length_b   1.000
_cell.length_c   1.000
_cell.angle_alpha   90.00
_cell.angle_beta   90.00
_cell.angle_gamma   90.00
#
_symmetry.space_group_name_H-M   'P 1'
#
loop_
_entity.id
_entity.type
_entity.pdbx_description
1 polymer ?
#
loop_
_entity_poly.entity_id
_entity_poly.type
_entity_poly.pdbx_seq_one_letter_code
_entity_poly.pdbx_strand_id
1 'polypeptide(L)'
;MTLMNNLFTAAMVGIASFPPERAVFLQEQANDTYNAFMFYAAKNVAEFPWQVIFPTAFMLIAYFMIHYYRSADAFFINWFIVILLANFGYAFGLMFATFFKESQAAFAIVPVILLPLFIVSGMFANTDRLFPYWEWLNYLSFPRHGYLGVFNNEFSRLDVICNPVTPSCTYASGWAVIEQMGFTGWHYWKSFVSLIVYQLGLRIIGGISLYVQGEKRRGKLAFTKNLGSRVASPRAMASARSNDMISSAESTLCNSIATPSNAYHSGSDRGSQKKSSAPYGDNANEPSVEQTPCSPVEVKTPDHREL
;
A
#
# COMPACT_ATOMS: atom_id res chain seq x y z
N MET A 1 22.77 -17.14 -2.99
CA MET A 1 21.70 -17.51 -2.03
C MET A 1 21.41 -16.41 -1.00
N THR A 2 22.40 -15.88 -0.27
CA THR A 2 22.21 -14.79 0.71
C THR A 2 21.49 -13.56 0.13
N LEU A 3 21.86 -13.14 -1.09
CA LEU A 3 21.22 -12.03 -1.80
C LEU A 3 19.74 -12.29 -2.10
N MET A 4 19.38 -13.52 -2.47
CA MET A 4 17.99 -13.87 -2.79
C MET A 4 17.12 -13.87 -1.55
N ASN A 5 17.65 -14.40 -0.45
CA ASN A 5 17.00 -14.34 0.85
C ASN A 5 16.76 -12.88 1.27
N ASN A 6 17.80 -12.05 1.20
CA ASN A 6 17.70 -10.64 1.57
C ASN A 6 16.64 -9.89 0.75
N LEU A 7 16.64 -10.07 -0.58
CA LEU A 7 15.67 -9.45 -1.46
C LEU A 7 14.24 -9.90 -1.14
N PHE A 8 14.03 -11.21 -0.99
CA PHE A 8 12.72 -11.78 -0.76
C PHE A 8 12.15 -11.34 0.59
N THR A 9 12.94 -11.40 1.66
CA THR A 9 12.54 -10.91 2.98
C THR A 9 12.18 -9.43 2.94
N ALA A 10 13.00 -8.59 2.30
CA ALA A 10 12.70 -7.16 2.17
C ALA A 10 11.39 -6.89 1.41
N ALA A 11 11.13 -7.65 0.34
CA ALA A 11 9.87 -7.56 -0.40
C ALA A 11 8.66 -7.94 0.46
N MET A 12 8.74 -9.03 1.23
CA MET A 12 7.66 -9.44 2.13
C MET A 12 7.38 -8.39 3.21
N VAL A 13 8.42 -7.80 3.79
CA VAL A 13 8.28 -6.69 4.77
C VAL A 13 7.62 -5.47 4.11
N GLY A 14 8.02 -5.12 2.88
CA GLY A 14 7.39 -4.04 2.12
C GLY A 14 5.89 -4.26 1.94
N ILE A 15 5.45 -5.48 1.61
CA ILE A 15 4.03 -5.85 1.48
C ILE A 15 3.30 -5.77 2.81
N ALA A 16 3.92 -6.24 3.90
CA ALA A 16 3.29 -6.26 5.23
C ALA A 16 3.10 -4.85 5.83
N SER A 17 3.97 -3.91 5.47
CA SER A 17 4.01 -2.57 6.10
C SER A 17 2.87 -1.63 5.71
N PHE A 18 2.28 -1.78 4.52
CA PHE A 18 1.32 -0.82 3.98
C PHE A 18 -0.17 -1.12 4.27
N PRO A 19 -0.66 -2.38 4.24
CA PRO A 19 -2.06 -2.70 4.53
C PRO A 19 -2.63 -2.12 5.84
N PRO A 20 -1.92 -2.16 6.99
CA PRO A 20 -2.46 -1.58 8.23
C PRO A 20 -2.59 -0.06 8.17
N GLU A 21 -1.65 0.63 7.51
CA GLU A 21 -1.64 2.09 7.38
C GLU A 21 -2.65 2.59 6.33
N ARG A 22 -3.01 1.75 5.37
CA ARG A 22 -3.87 2.11 4.24
C ARG A 22 -5.24 2.63 4.67
N ALA A 23 -5.84 2.04 5.70
CA ALA A 23 -7.16 2.45 6.17
C ALA A 23 -7.13 3.89 6.72
N VAL A 24 -6.09 4.22 7.49
CA VAL A 24 -5.85 5.55 8.05
C VAL A 24 -5.59 6.56 6.92
N PHE A 25 -4.70 6.21 5.99
CA PHE A 25 -4.39 7.03 4.81
C PHE A 25 -5.65 7.39 4.01
N LEU A 26 -6.53 6.42 3.75
CA LEU A 26 -7.75 6.65 2.98
C LEU A 26 -8.74 7.57 3.71
N GLN A 27 -8.78 7.52 5.04
CA GLN A 27 -9.63 8.41 5.84
C GLN A 27 -9.09 9.85 5.83
N GLU A 28 -7.78 10.02 6.00
CA GLU A 28 -7.13 11.34 5.99
C GLU A 28 -7.18 11.98 4.60
N GLN A 29 -7.03 11.19 3.54
CA GLN A 29 -7.18 11.65 2.16
C GLN A 29 -8.63 12.08 1.83
N ALA A 30 -9.63 11.45 2.46
CA ALA A 30 -11.02 11.86 2.28
C ALA A 30 -11.36 13.18 3.01
N ASN A 31 -10.61 13.51 4.07
CA ASN A 31 -10.66 14.78 4.79
C ASN A 31 -9.74 15.87 4.17
N ASP A 32 -8.98 15.51 3.14
CA ASP A 32 -8.02 16.37 2.45
C ASP A 32 -6.94 16.98 3.38
N THR A 33 -6.51 16.23 4.40
CA THR A 33 -5.56 16.71 5.40
C THR A 33 -4.13 16.88 4.84
N TYR A 34 -3.71 16.01 3.91
CA TYR A 34 -2.40 16.08 3.27
C TYR A 34 -2.41 15.48 1.85
N ASN A 35 -1.35 15.75 1.08
CA ASN A 35 -1.17 15.20 -0.27
C ASN A 35 -0.63 13.76 -0.22
N ALA A 36 -1.15 12.86 -1.06
CA ALA A 36 -0.72 11.47 -1.16
C ALA A 36 0.78 11.32 -1.42
N PHE A 37 1.40 12.23 -2.17
CA PHE A 37 2.85 12.23 -2.39
C PHE A 37 3.64 12.50 -1.12
N MET A 38 3.17 13.38 -0.24
CA MET A 38 3.86 13.71 1.01
C MET A 38 3.83 12.53 1.97
N PHE A 39 2.69 11.84 2.06
CA PHE A 39 2.59 10.59 2.82
C PHE A 39 3.55 9.53 2.28
N TYR A 40 3.58 9.32 0.96
CA TYR A 40 4.46 8.33 0.35
C TYR A 40 5.94 8.65 0.61
N ALA A 41 6.34 9.92 0.49
CA ALA A 41 7.70 10.37 0.79
C ALA A 41 8.04 10.17 2.28
N ALA A 42 7.15 10.59 3.18
CA ALA A 42 7.32 10.42 4.63
C ALA A 42 7.45 8.94 5.02
N LYS A 43 6.63 8.05 4.46
CA LYS A 43 6.72 6.61 4.68
C LYS A 43 8.08 6.06 4.25
N ASN A 44 8.55 6.42 3.04
CA ASN A 44 9.85 5.97 2.55
C ASN A 44 11.01 6.47 3.43
N VAL A 45 10.93 7.69 3.96
CA VAL A 45 11.96 8.26 4.84
C VAL A 45 11.93 7.58 6.22
N ALA A 46 10.75 7.32 6.78
CA ALA A 46 10.60 6.64 8.07
C ALA A 46 11.13 5.19 8.05
N GLU A 47 11.03 4.53 6.91
CA GLU A 47 11.38 3.12 6.73
C GLU A 47 12.83 2.92 6.27
N PHE A 48 13.47 3.96 5.71
CA PHE A 48 14.86 3.93 5.27
C PHE A 48 15.87 3.50 6.35
N PRO A 49 15.83 3.99 7.61
CA PRO A 49 16.78 3.54 8.64
C PRO A 49 16.68 2.04 8.93
N TRP A 50 15.46 1.50 8.96
CA TRP A 50 15.23 0.06 9.16
C TRP A 50 15.77 -0.76 7.99
N GLN A 51 15.61 -0.27 6.76
CA GLN A 51 16.17 -0.87 5.55
C GLN A 51 17.70 -0.84 5.50
N VAL A 52 18.38 -0.09 6.37
CA VAL A 52 19.84 -0.10 6.47
C VAL A 52 20.30 -0.97 7.65
N ILE A 53 19.67 -0.83 8.82
CA ILE A 53 20.10 -1.49 10.05
C ILE A 53 19.99 -3.02 9.94
N PHE A 54 18.84 -3.55 9.50
CA PHE A 54 18.62 -5.00 9.43
C PHE A 54 19.55 -5.72 8.43
N PRO A 55 19.68 -5.29 7.16
CA PRO A 55 20.62 -5.94 6.24
C PRO A 55 22.07 -5.75 6.66
N THR A 56 22.43 -4.65 7.33
CA THR A 56 23.79 -4.46 7.86
C THR A 56 24.11 -5.51 8.93
N ALA A 57 23.22 -5.72 9.89
CA ALA A 57 23.40 -6.74 10.92
C ALA A 57 23.50 -8.15 10.32
N PHE A 58 22.63 -8.49 9.37
CA PHE A 58 22.68 -9.75 8.64
C PHE A 58 24.00 -9.93 7.88
N MET A 59 24.44 -8.87 7.19
CA MET A 59 25.64 -8.91 6.36
C MET A 59 26.91 -9.07 7.19
N LEU A 60 27.01 -8.38 8.33
CA LEU A 60 28.14 -8.54 9.24
C LEU A 60 28.32 -10.00 9.65
N ILE A 61 27.24 -10.67 10.07
CA ILE A 61 27.31 -12.07 10.49
C ILE A 61 27.59 -13.00 9.30
N ALA A 62 26.83 -12.85 8.20
CA ALA A 62 26.92 -13.73 7.04
C ALA A 62 28.29 -13.65 6.35
N TYR A 63 28.87 -12.45 6.23
CA TYR A 63 30.15 -12.24 5.57
C TYR A 63 31.29 -12.98 6.26
N PHE A 64 31.37 -12.89 7.60
CA PHE A 64 32.39 -13.58 8.38
C PHE A 64 32.15 -15.10 8.44
N MET A 65 30.90 -15.54 8.47
CA MET A 65 30.56 -16.97 8.51
C MET A 65 30.91 -17.68 7.19
N ILE A 66 30.64 -17.03 6.05
CA ILE A 66 30.92 -17.58 4.72
C ILE A 66 32.42 -17.58 4.40
N HIS A 67 33.22 -16.81 5.14
CA HIS A 67 34.66 -16.60 4.87
C HIS A 67 34.91 -15.95 3.49
N TYR A 68 34.19 -14.86 3.19
CA TYR A 68 34.51 -14.03 2.02
C TYR A 68 35.87 -13.34 2.13
N TYR A 69 36.33 -12.76 1.01
CA TYR A 69 37.68 -12.21 0.90
C TYR A 69 37.92 -11.10 1.93
N ARG A 70 38.80 -11.34 2.92
CA ARG A 70 38.99 -10.45 4.09
C ARG A 70 39.74 -9.16 3.75
N SER A 71 39.09 -8.26 3.04
CA SER A 71 39.56 -6.90 2.81
C SER A 71 38.44 -5.89 3.05
N ALA A 72 38.80 -4.73 3.59
CA ALA A 72 37.83 -3.69 3.96
C ALA A 72 37.06 -3.17 2.74
N ASP A 73 37.74 -2.99 1.60
CA ASP A 73 37.14 -2.53 0.36
C ASP A 73 36.12 -3.53 -0.22
N ALA A 74 36.46 -4.83 -0.22
CA ALA A 74 35.58 -5.89 -0.66
C ALA A 74 34.32 -5.97 0.22
N PHE A 75 34.48 -5.82 1.54
CA PHE A 75 33.37 -5.78 2.47
C PHE A 75 32.43 -4.60 2.22
N PHE A 76 32.94 -3.37 2.08
CA PHE A 76 32.10 -2.19 1.88
C PHE A 76 31.36 -2.20 0.53
N ILE A 77 32.00 -2.69 -0.54
CA ILE A 77 31.35 -2.86 -1.84
C ILE A 77 30.19 -3.84 -1.71
N ASN A 78 30.42 -5.02 -1.13
CA ASN A 78 29.40 -6.04 -0.96
C ASN A 78 28.26 -5.56 -0.04
N TRP A 79 28.59 -4.91 1.07
CA TRP A 79 27.64 -4.29 1.99
C TRP A 79 26.74 -3.26 1.30
N PHE A 80 27.31 -2.38 0.47
CA PHE A 80 26.53 -1.38 -0.26
C PHE A 80 25.59 -2.03 -1.31
N ILE A 81 26.02 -3.08 -2.02
CA ILE A 81 25.14 -3.83 -2.94
C ILE A 81 23.96 -4.46 -2.17
N VAL A 82 24.24 -5.08 -1.01
CA VAL A 82 23.20 -5.71 -0.19
C VAL A 82 22.17 -4.69 0.30
N ILE A 83 22.61 -3.51 0.75
CA ILE A 83 21.69 -2.44 1.15
C ILE A 83 20.83 -1.96 -0.01
N LEU A 84 21.44 -1.73 -1.19
CA LEU A 84 20.69 -1.33 -2.38
C LEU A 84 19.66 -2.39 -2.79
N LEU A 85 20.03 -3.66 -2.70
CA LEU A 85 19.14 -4.78 -3.01
C LEU A 85 17.99 -4.89 -2.00
N ALA A 86 18.26 -4.67 -0.70
CA ALA A 86 17.24 -4.62 0.33
C ALA A 86 16.25 -3.46 0.12
N ASN A 87 16.77 -2.26 -0.17
CA ASN A 87 15.96 -1.08 -0.48
C ASN A 87 15.09 -1.29 -1.73
N PHE A 88 15.66 -1.91 -2.76
CA PHE A 88 14.94 -2.30 -3.95
C PHE A 88 13.83 -3.31 -3.62
N GLY A 89 14.13 -4.34 -2.82
CA GLY A 89 13.14 -5.34 -2.39
C GLY A 89 11.97 -4.71 -1.65
N TYR A 90 12.26 -3.82 -0.71
CA TYR A 90 11.21 -3.06 0.00
C TYR A 90 10.36 -2.22 -0.96
N ALA A 91 10.99 -1.49 -1.89
CA ALA A 91 10.26 -0.68 -2.88
C ALA A 91 9.38 -1.55 -3.80
N PHE A 92 9.87 -2.73 -4.19
CA PHE A 92 9.11 -3.71 -4.96
C PHE A 92 7.90 -4.20 -4.16
N GLY A 93 8.10 -4.63 -2.91
CA GLY A 93 7.01 -5.05 -2.03
C GLY A 93 5.97 -3.96 -1.82
N LEU A 94 6.40 -2.71 -1.58
CA LEU A 94 5.52 -1.56 -1.40
C LEU A 94 4.70 -1.25 -2.67
N MET A 95 5.29 -1.35 -3.87
CA MET A 95 4.56 -1.20 -5.13
C MET A 95 3.40 -2.21 -5.20
N PHE A 96 3.67 -3.49 -4.95
CA PHE A 96 2.64 -4.53 -4.96
C PHE A 96 1.58 -4.29 -3.86
N ALA A 97 2.00 -3.84 -2.67
CA ALA A 97 1.08 -3.51 -1.59
C ALA A 97 0.09 -2.40 -1.97
N THR A 98 0.53 -1.43 -2.77
CA THR A 98 -0.37 -0.37 -3.27
C THR A 98 -1.28 -0.86 -4.39
N PHE A 99 -0.84 -1.79 -5.24
CA PHE A 99 -1.61 -2.26 -6.40
C PHE A 99 -2.79 -3.15 -5.99
N PHE A 100 -2.57 -4.03 -5.01
CA PHE A 100 -3.59 -4.97 -4.56
C PHE A 100 -4.41 -4.38 -3.42
N LYS A 101 -5.73 -4.56 -3.47
CA LYS A 101 -6.61 -4.18 -2.34
C LYS A 101 -6.48 -5.15 -1.17
N GLU A 102 -6.19 -6.41 -1.47
CA GLU A 102 -6.08 -7.50 -0.53
C GLU A 102 -4.62 -7.93 -0.41
N SER A 103 -4.10 -7.92 0.82
CA SER A 103 -2.69 -8.20 1.11
C SER A 103 -2.30 -9.64 0.80
N GLN A 104 -3.22 -10.59 1.04
CA GLN A 104 -2.97 -12.02 0.75
C GLN A 104 -2.68 -12.27 -0.73
N ALA A 105 -3.39 -11.58 -1.63
CA ALA A 105 -3.13 -11.68 -3.07
C ALA A 105 -1.72 -11.20 -3.44
N ALA A 106 -1.26 -10.09 -2.85
CA ALA A 106 0.09 -9.58 -3.07
C ALA A 106 1.17 -10.57 -2.60
N PHE A 107 0.99 -11.18 -1.43
CA PHE A 107 1.92 -12.20 -0.91
C PHE A 107 2.02 -13.44 -1.81
N ALA A 108 0.91 -13.84 -2.46
CA ALA A 108 0.92 -14.99 -3.38
C ALA A 108 1.60 -14.67 -4.73
N ILE A 109 1.43 -13.45 -5.25
CA ILE A 109 1.88 -13.08 -6.59
C ILE A 109 3.37 -12.71 -6.62
N VAL A 110 3.89 -12.06 -5.57
CA VAL A 110 5.27 -11.60 -5.55
C VAL A 110 6.31 -12.72 -5.75
N PRO A 111 6.22 -13.88 -5.07
CA PRO A 111 7.11 -15.01 -5.32
C PRO A 111 7.02 -15.54 -6.74
N VAL A 112 5.81 -15.60 -7.32
CA VAL A 112 5.58 -16.07 -8.70
C VAL A 112 6.31 -15.20 -9.71
N ILE A 113 6.44 -13.90 -9.45
CA ILE A 113 7.18 -12.97 -10.32
C ILE A 113 8.68 -13.00 -10.03
N LEU A 114 9.09 -13.07 -8.76
CA LEU A 114 10.51 -13.05 -8.39
C LEU A 114 11.24 -14.35 -8.75
N LEU A 115 10.58 -15.50 -8.68
CA LEU A 115 11.20 -16.80 -8.94
C LEU A 115 11.78 -16.92 -10.36
N PRO A 116 11.06 -16.61 -11.45
CA PRO A 116 11.62 -16.59 -12.80
C PRO A 116 12.81 -15.62 -12.94
N LEU A 117 12.73 -14.45 -12.30
CA LEU A 117 13.82 -13.46 -12.31
C LEU A 117 15.06 -13.95 -11.55
N PHE A 118 14.89 -14.80 -10.54
CA PHE A 118 16.00 -15.47 -9.86
C PHE A 118 16.64 -16.56 -10.73
N ILE A 119 15.86 -17.33 -11.48
CA ILE A 119 16.40 -18.34 -12.41
C ILE A 119 17.28 -17.67 -13.46
N VAL A 120 16.83 -16.54 -13.99
CA VAL A 120 17.51 -15.74 -15.03
C VAL A 120 18.65 -14.89 -14.45
N SER A 121 18.84 -14.87 -13.13
CA SER A 121 19.87 -14.05 -12.47
C SER A 121 21.32 -14.47 -12.73
N GLY A 122 21.55 -15.59 -13.43
CA GLY A 122 22.88 -16.14 -13.67
C GLY A 122 23.39 -17.05 -12.55
N MET A 123 22.65 -17.18 -11.43
CA MET A 123 23.02 -18.07 -10.31
C MET A 123 22.63 -19.54 -10.57
N PHE A 124 21.53 -19.80 -11.28
CA PHE A 124 21.00 -21.15 -11.50
C PHE A 124 21.20 -21.67 -12.92
N ALA A 125 21.24 -20.77 -13.90
CA ALA A 125 21.48 -21.10 -15.31
C ALA A 125 22.47 -20.11 -15.90
N ASN A 126 23.38 -20.61 -16.74
CA ASN A 126 24.32 -19.76 -17.45
C ASN A 126 23.56 -18.89 -18.48
N THR A 127 23.95 -17.61 -18.57
CA THR A 127 23.32 -16.59 -19.41
C THR A 127 23.26 -17.00 -20.88
N ASP A 128 24.28 -17.72 -21.36
CA ASP A 128 24.42 -18.11 -22.77
C ASP A 128 23.30 -19.03 -23.26
N ARG A 129 22.65 -19.76 -22.33
CA ARG A 129 21.54 -20.67 -22.68
C ARG A 129 20.21 -19.96 -22.95
N LEU A 130 20.12 -18.66 -22.69
CA LEU A 130 18.88 -17.88 -22.84
C LEU A 130 18.73 -17.21 -24.21
N PHE A 131 19.80 -17.18 -25.01
CA PHE A 131 19.79 -16.60 -26.35
C PHE A 131 18.97 -17.47 -27.33
N PRO A 132 18.21 -16.89 -28.29
CA PRO A 132 17.95 -15.46 -28.52
C PRO A 132 16.68 -14.91 -27.86
N TYR A 133 15.69 -15.77 -27.56
CA TYR A 133 14.33 -15.31 -27.24
C TYR A 133 14.18 -14.68 -25.85
N TRP A 134 14.97 -15.13 -24.86
CA TRP A 134 14.82 -14.71 -23.46
C TRP A 134 15.89 -13.70 -23.02
N GLU A 135 16.66 -13.16 -23.96
CA GLU A 135 17.74 -12.20 -23.67
C GLU A 135 17.22 -10.87 -23.10
N TRP A 136 15.99 -10.46 -23.40
CA TRP A 136 15.43 -9.23 -22.83
C TRP A 136 15.20 -9.33 -21.31
N LEU A 137 14.89 -10.53 -20.81
CA LEU A 137 14.61 -10.78 -19.39
C LEU A 137 15.89 -10.65 -18.53
N ASN A 138 17.04 -10.88 -19.15
CA ASN A 138 18.37 -10.65 -18.58
C ASN A 138 18.60 -9.15 -18.26
N TYR A 139 18.05 -8.23 -19.04
CA TYR A 139 18.14 -6.79 -18.75
C TYR A 139 17.12 -6.38 -17.68
N LEU A 140 15.90 -6.95 -17.71
CA LEU A 140 14.86 -6.63 -16.73
C LEU A 140 15.12 -7.21 -15.32
N SER A 141 15.91 -8.29 -15.22
CA SER A 141 16.18 -8.96 -13.94
C SER A 141 17.11 -8.14 -13.05
N PHE A 142 16.51 -7.35 -12.17
CA PHE A 142 17.19 -6.65 -11.09
C PHE A 142 18.02 -7.56 -10.16
N PRO A 143 17.65 -8.82 -9.81
CA PRO A 143 18.48 -9.64 -8.94
C PRO A 143 19.78 -10.06 -9.62
N ARG A 144 19.79 -10.14 -10.96
CA ARG A 144 20.99 -10.38 -11.77
C ARG A 144 22.02 -9.30 -11.57
N HIS A 145 21.61 -8.04 -11.58
CA HIS A 145 22.52 -6.90 -11.45
C HIS A 145 23.19 -6.88 -10.06
N GLY A 146 22.43 -7.20 -9.00
CA GLY A 146 22.98 -7.39 -7.66
C GLY A 146 23.93 -8.58 -7.57
N TYR A 147 23.55 -9.72 -8.15
CA TYR A 147 24.39 -10.93 -8.18
C TYR A 147 25.70 -10.70 -8.93
N LEU A 148 25.65 -10.12 -10.13
CA LEU A 148 26.83 -9.78 -10.94
C LEU A 148 27.82 -8.88 -10.19
N GLY A 149 27.30 -7.91 -9.43
CA GLY A 149 28.14 -6.98 -8.68
C GLY A 149 28.91 -7.65 -7.55
N VAL A 150 28.22 -8.48 -6.75
CA VAL A 150 28.86 -9.25 -5.66
C VAL A 150 29.78 -10.33 -6.22
N PHE A 151 29.31 -11.04 -7.25
CA PHE A 151 30.07 -12.09 -7.91
C PHE A 151 31.39 -11.54 -8.46
N ASN A 152 31.35 -10.47 -9.24
CA ASN A 152 32.57 -9.88 -9.77
C ASN A 152 33.46 -9.30 -8.66
N ASN A 153 32.90 -8.69 -7.62
CA ASN A 153 33.70 -8.16 -6.49
C ASN A 153 34.49 -9.25 -5.76
N GLU A 154 33.91 -10.42 -5.52
CA GLU A 154 34.60 -11.50 -4.78
C GLU A 154 35.56 -12.29 -5.69
N PHE A 155 35.12 -12.67 -6.91
CA PHE A 155 35.92 -13.52 -7.79
C PHE A 155 37.05 -12.78 -8.50
N SER A 156 36.92 -11.47 -8.75
CA SER A 156 38.02 -10.69 -9.36
C SER A 156 39.24 -10.54 -8.45
N ARG A 157 39.08 -10.79 -7.15
CA ARG A 157 40.14 -10.69 -6.12
C ARG A 157 40.81 -12.03 -5.80
N LEU A 158 40.32 -13.11 -6.41
CA LEU A 158 40.85 -14.45 -6.23
C LEU A 158 41.82 -14.78 -7.37
N ASP A 159 43.10 -14.52 -7.14
CA ASP A 159 44.16 -14.80 -8.12
C ASP A 159 44.44 -16.30 -8.24
N VAL A 160 44.37 -17.02 -7.12
CA VAL A 160 44.59 -18.47 -7.06
C VAL A 160 43.43 -19.13 -6.34
N ILE A 161 42.65 -19.92 -7.09
CA ILE A 161 41.62 -20.81 -6.53
C ILE A 161 42.23 -22.17 -6.26
N CYS A 162 42.98 -22.72 -7.23
CA CYS A 162 43.62 -24.02 -7.13
C CYS A 162 44.95 -24.06 -7.86
N ASN A 163 45.94 -24.64 -7.20
CA ASN A 163 47.23 -24.98 -7.78
C ASN A 163 47.74 -26.27 -7.12
N PRO A 164 47.85 -27.41 -7.85
CA PRO A 164 47.66 -27.61 -9.29
C PRO A 164 46.19 -27.77 -9.71
N VAL A 165 45.91 -27.57 -11.00
CA VAL A 165 44.60 -27.85 -11.61
C VAL A 165 44.38 -29.36 -11.61
N THR A 166 43.30 -29.81 -10.96
CA THR A 166 42.93 -31.22 -10.83
C THR A 166 41.54 -31.44 -11.42
N PRO A 167 41.09 -32.68 -11.70
CA PRO A 167 39.72 -32.93 -12.17
C PRO A 167 38.65 -32.39 -11.20
N SER A 168 38.98 -32.29 -9.91
CA SER A 168 38.13 -31.72 -8.87
C SER A 168 38.21 -30.19 -8.80
N CYS A 169 39.20 -29.56 -9.41
CA CYS A 169 39.32 -28.12 -9.50
C CYS A 169 39.79 -27.66 -10.88
N THR A 170 38.81 -27.37 -11.73
CA THR A 170 38.97 -27.07 -13.15
C THR A 170 39.43 -25.64 -13.45
N TYR A 171 39.23 -24.70 -12.53
CA TYR A 171 39.53 -23.28 -12.74
C TYR A 171 40.65 -22.82 -11.79
N ALA A 172 41.75 -22.35 -12.37
CA ALA A 172 42.94 -21.92 -11.62
C ALA A 172 42.76 -20.56 -10.93
N SER A 173 42.00 -19.65 -11.54
CA SER A 173 41.80 -18.27 -11.09
C SER A 173 40.33 -17.85 -11.14
N GLY A 174 39.97 -16.83 -10.37
CA GLY A 174 38.60 -16.29 -10.36
C GLY A 174 38.18 -15.66 -11.67
N TRP A 175 39.13 -15.13 -12.45
CA TRP A 175 38.88 -14.63 -13.80
C TRP A 175 38.38 -15.72 -14.76
N ALA A 176 38.94 -16.94 -14.69
CA ALA A 176 38.47 -18.05 -15.52
C ALA A 176 37.02 -18.44 -15.17
N VAL A 177 36.61 -18.29 -13.91
CA VAL A 177 35.23 -18.54 -13.47
C VAL A 177 34.28 -17.46 -13.99
N ILE A 178 34.70 -16.19 -13.97
CA ILE A 178 33.92 -15.06 -14.50
C ILE A 178 33.69 -15.23 -16.01
N GLU A 179 34.72 -15.65 -16.74
CA GLU A 179 34.65 -15.90 -18.18
C GLU A 179 33.70 -17.06 -18.50
N GLN A 180 33.82 -18.18 -17.79
CA GLN A 180 32.95 -19.33 -17.97
C GLN A 180 31.46 -19.02 -17.73
N MET A 181 31.16 -18.12 -16.79
CA MET A 181 29.79 -17.71 -16.50
C MET A 181 29.25 -16.59 -17.42
N GLY A 182 30.05 -16.15 -18.40
CA GLY A 182 29.63 -15.16 -19.39
C GLY A 182 29.45 -13.76 -18.80
N PHE A 183 30.18 -13.43 -17.72
CA PHE A 183 30.07 -12.13 -17.03
C PHE A 183 31.16 -11.14 -17.42
N THR A 184 31.77 -11.33 -18.59
CA THR A 184 32.88 -10.49 -19.10
C THR A 184 32.38 -9.06 -19.36
N GLY A 185 33.04 -8.06 -18.76
CA GLY A 185 32.75 -6.63 -18.97
C GLY A 185 31.75 -5.96 -18.01
N TRP A 186 31.27 -6.67 -16.98
CA TRP A 186 30.39 -6.09 -15.97
C TRP A 186 31.15 -5.64 -14.71
N HIS A 187 31.48 -4.34 -14.61
CA HIS A 187 32.06 -3.78 -13.38
C HIS A 187 31.01 -3.57 -12.29
N TYR A 188 31.42 -3.72 -11.02
CA TYR A 188 30.57 -3.54 -9.85
C TYR A 188 29.86 -2.17 -9.81
N TRP A 189 30.45 -1.12 -10.39
CA TRP A 189 29.82 0.21 -10.50
C TRP A 189 28.52 0.19 -11.33
N LYS A 190 28.47 -0.61 -12.41
CA LYS A 190 27.26 -0.74 -13.23
C LYS A 190 26.11 -1.32 -12.41
N SER A 191 26.40 -2.22 -11.47
CA SER A 191 25.41 -2.75 -10.54
C SER A 191 24.84 -1.67 -9.63
N PHE A 192 25.66 -0.76 -9.10
CA PHE A 192 25.17 0.36 -8.28
C PHE A 192 24.21 1.26 -9.05
N VAL A 193 24.62 1.71 -10.23
CA VAL A 193 23.80 2.60 -11.07
C VAL A 193 22.48 1.93 -11.43
N SER A 194 22.52 0.68 -11.91
CA SER A 194 21.31 -0.05 -12.30
C SER A 194 20.33 -0.24 -11.14
N LEU A 195 20.80 -0.63 -9.95
CA LEU A 195 19.95 -0.83 -8.77
C LEU A 195 19.31 0.49 -8.31
N ILE A 196 20.05 1.60 -8.35
CA ILE A 196 19.51 2.93 -8.03
C ILE A 196 18.44 3.35 -9.05
N VAL A 197 18.67 3.13 -10.34
CA VAL A 197 17.67 3.43 -11.37
C VAL A 197 16.40 2.60 -11.17
N TYR A 198 16.55 1.30 -10.90
CA TYR A 198 15.42 0.42 -10.64
C TYR A 198 14.64 0.81 -9.38
N GLN A 199 15.32 1.17 -8.27
CA GLN A 199 14.63 1.58 -7.06
C GLN A 199 13.82 2.86 -7.29
N LEU A 200 14.37 3.83 -8.03
CA LEU A 200 13.69 5.09 -8.31
C LEU A 200 12.46 4.84 -9.19
N GLY A 201 12.60 4.01 -10.22
CA GLY A 201 11.50 3.59 -11.07
C GLY A 201 10.35 2.96 -10.27
N LEU A 202 10.64 2.00 -9.39
CA LEU A 202 9.62 1.34 -8.57
C LEU A 202 8.95 2.29 -7.58
N ARG A 203 9.71 3.19 -6.94
CA ARG A 203 9.16 4.19 -6.02
C ARG A 203 8.26 5.19 -6.74
N ILE A 204 8.62 5.60 -7.95
CA ILE A 204 7.77 6.47 -8.79
C ILE A 204 6.48 5.73 -9.16
N ILE A 205 6.57 4.48 -9.61
CA ILE A 205 5.37 3.68 -9.97
C ILE A 205 4.45 3.47 -8.75
N GLY A 206 5.02 3.12 -7.60
CA GLY A 206 4.27 2.98 -6.34
C GLY A 206 3.63 4.29 -5.88
N GLY A 207 4.37 5.39 -5.96
CA GLY A 207 3.89 6.73 -5.61
C GLY A 207 2.74 7.20 -6.54
N ILE A 208 2.87 7.00 -7.85
CA ILE A 208 1.80 7.32 -8.82
C ILE A 208 0.56 6.47 -8.56
N SER A 209 0.72 5.16 -8.32
CA SER A 209 -0.41 4.28 -8.01
C SER A 209 -1.17 4.72 -6.76
N LEU A 210 -0.44 5.12 -5.71
CA LEU A 210 -1.04 5.64 -4.50
C LEU A 210 -1.72 6.99 -4.73
N TYR A 211 -1.11 7.87 -5.53
CA TYR A 211 -1.68 9.16 -5.90
C TYR A 211 -3.02 9.00 -6.63
N VAL A 212 -3.09 8.12 -7.64
CA VAL A 212 -4.32 7.83 -8.39
C VAL A 212 -5.41 7.26 -7.47
N GLN A 213 -5.05 6.44 -6.49
CA GLN A 213 -5.99 5.94 -5.48
C GLN A 213 -6.49 7.04 -4.55
N GLY A 214 -5.59 7.94 -4.15
CA GLY A 214 -5.92 9.05 -3.26
C GLY A 214 -6.84 10.08 -3.92
N GLU A 215 -6.58 10.44 -5.18
CA GLU A 215 -7.40 11.40 -5.94
C GLU A 215 -8.85 10.91 -6.12
N LYS A 216 -9.06 9.62 -6.40
CA LYS A 216 -10.41 9.02 -6.53
C LYS A 216 -11.24 9.09 -5.25
N ARG A 217 -10.60 9.30 -4.10
CA ARG A 217 -11.21 9.32 -2.75
C ARG A 217 -11.31 10.73 -2.14
N ARG A 218 -10.61 11.73 -2.70
CA ARG A 218 -10.68 13.11 -2.24
C ARG A 218 -12.13 13.64 -2.27
N GLY A 219 -12.51 14.35 -1.21
CA GLY A 219 -13.78 15.11 -1.13
C GLY A 219 -15.06 14.30 -0.84
N LYS A 220 -14.97 13.00 -0.55
CA LYS A 220 -16.17 12.13 -0.49
C LYS A 220 -16.88 12.00 0.88
N LEU A 221 -16.32 12.49 2.00
CA LEU A 221 -16.83 12.07 3.33
C LEU A 221 -17.28 13.18 4.30
N ALA A 222 -16.76 14.41 4.23
CA ALA A 222 -17.22 15.47 5.14
C ALA A 222 -18.45 16.23 4.63
N PHE A 223 -18.59 16.41 3.31
CA PHE A 223 -19.64 17.23 2.72
C PHE A 223 -21.00 16.51 2.68
N THR A 224 -21.02 15.22 2.36
CA THR A 224 -22.26 14.41 2.26
C THR A 224 -22.86 14.09 3.62
N LYS A 225 -22.03 13.78 4.64
CA LYS A 225 -22.50 13.54 6.01
C LYS A 225 -23.10 14.79 6.66
N ASN A 226 -22.56 15.97 6.35
CA ASN A 226 -23.09 17.26 6.80
C ASN A 226 -24.27 17.78 5.96
N LEU A 227 -24.45 17.31 4.73
CA LEU A 227 -25.67 17.59 3.95
C LEU A 227 -26.89 16.84 4.49
N GLY A 228 -26.71 15.58 4.90
CA GLY A 228 -27.79 14.77 5.48
C GLY A 228 -28.23 15.19 6.89
N SER A 229 -27.35 15.86 7.65
CA SER A 229 -27.65 16.35 9.00
C SER A 229 -28.04 17.83 9.06
N ARG A 230 -27.94 18.58 7.95
CA ARG A 230 -28.55 19.91 7.87
C ARG A 230 -30.05 19.73 7.77
N VAL A 231 -30.72 19.74 8.93
CA VAL A 231 -32.14 20.06 9.03
C VAL A 231 -32.34 21.33 8.19
N ALA A 232 -33.23 21.27 7.21
CA ALA A 232 -33.54 22.42 6.37
C ALA A 232 -33.78 23.63 7.28
N SER A 233 -33.10 24.75 7.02
CA SER A 233 -33.25 25.94 7.86
C SER A 233 -34.75 26.29 7.98
N PRO A 234 -35.23 26.82 9.12
CA PRO A 234 -36.64 27.17 9.28
C PRO A 234 -37.18 28.06 8.15
N ARG A 235 -36.29 28.89 7.56
CA ARG A 235 -36.59 29.75 6.42
C ARG A 235 -36.75 28.99 5.10
N ALA A 236 -35.95 27.95 4.88
CA ALA A 236 -36.09 27.06 3.73
C ALA A 236 -37.37 26.21 3.83
N MET A 237 -37.72 25.74 5.04
CA MET A 237 -38.99 25.04 5.29
C MET A 237 -40.21 25.96 5.11
N ALA A 238 -40.15 27.21 5.61
CA ALA A 238 -41.22 28.18 5.42
C ALA A 238 -41.42 28.56 3.94
N SER A 239 -40.33 28.70 3.17
CA SER A 239 -40.36 28.93 1.72
C SER A 239 -40.93 27.73 0.95
N ALA A 240 -40.62 26.50 1.35
CA ALA A 240 -41.18 25.31 0.72
C ALA A 240 -42.69 25.17 0.99
N ARG A 241 -43.14 25.60 2.19
CA ARG A 241 -44.56 25.63 2.56
C ARG A 241 -45.33 26.76 1.87
N SER A 242 -44.72 27.93 1.68
CA SER A 242 -45.35 29.04 0.94
C SER A 242 -45.50 28.76 -0.55
N ASN A 243 -44.66 27.87 -1.09
CA ASN A 243 -44.69 27.46 -2.48
C ASN A 243 -45.52 26.18 -2.70
N ASP A 244 -46.34 25.78 -1.72
CA ASP A 244 -47.23 24.60 -1.74
C ASP A 244 -46.57 23.27 -2.11
N MET A 245 -45.23 23.16 -1.99
CA MET A 245 -44.49 21.93 -2.29
C MET A 245 -44.63 20.86 -1.19
N ILE A 246 -45.17 21.22 -0.03
CA ILE A 246 -45.40 20.34 1.11
C ILE A 246 -46.89 20.49 1.52
N SER A 247 -47.72 19.53 1.11
CA SER A 247 -49.19 19.64 1.19
C SER A 247 -49.79 19.20 2.53
N SER A 248 -49.07 18.45 3.37
CA SER A 248 -49.62 17.90 4.62
C SER A 248 -49.10 18.62 5.86
N ALA A 249 -50.02 19.19 6.64
CA ALA A 249 -49.74 19.92 7.88
C ALA A 249 -49.12 19.04 9.00
N GLU A 250 -49.09 17.71 8.83
CA GLU A 250 -48.58 16.72 9.79
C GLU A 250 -47.20 16.14 9.42
N SER A 251 -46.58 16.54 8.31
CA SER A 251 -45.26 16.01 7.92
C SER A 251 -44.10 16.75 8.59
N THR A 252 -43.96 16.62 9.91
CA THR A 252 -42.70 16.96 10.59
C THR A 252 -41.67 15.86 10.34
N LEU A 253 -40.50 16.24 9.81
CA LEU A 253 -39.34 15.34 9.68
C LEU A 253 -39.00 14.77 11.06
N CYS A 254 -38.90 13.44 11.13
CA CYS A 254 -38.49 12.67 12.31
C CYS A 254 -37.22 13.38 12.92
N ASN A 255 -37.32 13.88 14.17
CA ASN A 255 -36.34 14.69 14.93
C ASN A 255 -36.23 16.22 14.69
N SER A 256 -37.24 16.88 14.13
CA SER A 256 -37.28 18.36 14.11
C SER A 256 -37.71 18.94 15.47
N ILE A 257 -37.04 20.00 15.93
CA ILE A 257 -37.41 20.75 17.15
C ILE A 257 -38.73 21.47 16.87
N ALA A 258 -39.75 21.24 17.71
CA ALA A 258 -41.06 21.87 17.57
C ALA A 258 -40.92 23.40 17.61
N THR A 259 -41.31 24.07 16.52
CA THR A 259 -41.48 25.52 16.52
C THR A 259 -42.75 25.91 17.27
N PRO A 260 -42.81 27.11 17.91
CA PRO A 260 -43.92 27.52 18.77
C PRO A 260 -45.32 27.43 18.13
N SER A 261 -45.40 27.53 16.80
CA SER A 261 -46.65 27.43 16.04
C SER A 261 -47.29 26.03 16.08
N ASN A 262 -46.50 24.96 16.22
CA ASN A 262 -47.01 23.59 16.14
C ASN A 262 -47.53 23.07 17.49
N ALA A 263 -47.16 23.71 18.60
CA ALA A 263 -47.59 23.32 19.95
C ALA A 263 -49.07 23.67 20.24
N TYR A 264 -49.66 24.60 19.48
CA TYR A 264 -51.04 25.04 19.70
C TYR A 264 -52.09 24.15 19.03
N HIS A 265 -51.70 23.27 18.10
CA HIS A 265 -52.64 22.43 17.36
C HIS A 265 -52.87 21.04 17.98
N SER A 266 -52.09 20.60 18.97
CA SER A 266 -52.24 19.25 19.57
C SER A 266 -53.29 19.16 20.69
N GLY A 267 -54.17 20.16 20.83
CA GLY A 267 -55.09 20.29 21.98
C GLY A 267 -56.53 19.81 21.77
N SER A 268 -56.89 19.32 20.58
CA SER A 268 -58.28 18.97 20.26
C SER A 268 -58.36 17.61 19.58
N ASP A 269 -58.41 16.54 20.38
CA ASP A 269 -59.35 15.42 20.13
C ASP A 269 -59.38 14.49 21.35
N ARG A 270 -60.40 14.67 22.20
CA ARG A 270 -60.84 13.68 23.19
C ARG A 270 -61.87 12.77 22.52
N GLY A 271 -61.60 11.48 22.41
CA GLY A 271 -62.62 10.54 21.95
C GLY A 271 -62.23 9.07 21.95
N SER A 272 -62.54 8.39 23.06
CA SER A 272 -62.93 6.97 23.14
C SER A 272 -61.88 5.87 23.37
N GLN A 273 -61.96 5.32 24.60
CA GLN A 273 -61.88 3.90 25.01
C GLN A 273 -60.49 3.24 25.16
N LYS A 274 -60.04 3.04 26.42
CA LYS A 274 -60.23 1.84 27.30
C LYS A 274 -59.41 0.63 26.78
N LYS A 275 -58.46 0.02 27.50
CA LYS A 275 -58.45 -0.44 28.91
C LYS A 275 -56.99 -0.85 29.28
N SER A 276 -56.55 -0.53 30.51
CA SER A 276 -56.14 -1.47 31.60
C SER A 276 -55.06 -2.49 31.22
N SER A 277 -53.86 -2.52 31.82
CA SER A 277 -53.61 -2.72 33.25
C SER A 277 -52.16 -2.40 33.66
N ALA A 278 -51.98 -1.78 34.83
CA ALA A 278 -50.73 -1.73 35.60
C ALA A 278 -50.58 -3.02 36.46
N PRO A 279 -49.42 -3.35 37.09
CA PRO A 279 -48.86 -2.53 38.17
C PRO A 279 -47.31 -2.41 38.25
N TYR A 280 -46.88 -1.18 38.62
CA TYR A 280 -45.94 -0.79 39.68
C TYR A 280 -44.55 -1.46 39.85
N GLY A 281 -43.51 -0.63 39.78
CA GLY A 281 -42.16 -0.88 40.31
C GLY A 281 -41.21 0.29 40.02
N ASP A 282 -40.79 0.99 41.08
CA ASP A 282 -39.96 2.21 41.12
C ASP A 282 -38.58 2.12 40.43
N ASN A 283 -38.18 3.15 39.67
CA ASN A 283 -37.07 4.08 39.99
C ASN A 283 -36.56 4.89 38.77
N ALA A 284 -36.68 6.22 38.93
CA ALA A 284 -35.89 7.35 38.44
C ALA A 284 -35.00 7.28 37.16
N ASN A 285 -35.26 8.28 36.30
CA ASN A 285 -34.36 9.07 35.44
C ASN A 285 -33.98 8.57 34.04
N GLU A 286 -34.81 8.91 33.06
CA GLU A 286 -34.43 9.46 31.74
C GLU A 286 -35.70 9.95 31.01
N PRO A 287 -35.80 11.18 30.46
CA PRO A 287 -36.89 11.50 29.55
C PRO A 287 -36.61 10.85 28.20
N SER A 288 -37.06 9.62 28.04
CA SER A 288 -37.17 8.95 26.74
C SER A 288 -38.15 9.75 25.87
N VAL A 289 -37.64 10.43 24.85
CA VAL A 289 -38.45 11.03 23.79
C VAL A 289 -39.14 9.89 23.06
N GLU A 290 -40.44 9.76 23.28
CA GLU A 290 -41.33 8.77 22.69
C GLU A 290 -41.32 8.94 21.16
N GLN A 291 -40.75 7.97 20.45
CA GLN A 291 -40.74 7.95 18.99
C GLN A 291 -42.11 7.48 18.49
N THR A 292 -42.92 8.42 17.98
CA THR A 292 -44.12 8.11 17.19
C THR A 292 -43.75 7.36 15.90
N PRO A 293 -44.53 6.34 15.47
CA PRO A 293 -44.20 5.54 14.30
C PRO A 293 -44.37 6.38 13.01
N CYS A 294 -43.25 6.59 12.30
CA CYS A 294 -43.19 7.40 11.06
C CYS A 294 -43.83 6.62 9.88
N SER A 295 -44.85 7.19 9.22
CA SER A 295 -45.40 6.71 7.93
C SER A 295 -44.62 7.35 6.76
N PRO A 296 -44.49 6.68 5.59
CA PRO A 296 -43.69 7.20 4.48
C PRO A 296 -44.34 8.43 3.84
N VAL A 297 -43.55 9.47 3.54
CA VAL A 297 -44.02 10.65 2.78
C VAL A 297 -43.93 10.35 1.28
N GLU A 298 -45.08 10.37 0.61
CA GLU A 298 -45.19 10.19 -0.84
C GLU A 298 -44.91 11.52 -1.56
N VAL A 299 -43.84 11.56 -2.35
CA VAL A 299 -43.41 12.75 -3.09
C VAL A 299 -44.13 12.78 -4.43
N LYS A 300 -44.98 13.80 -4.65
CA LYS A 300 -45.60 14.05 -5.96
C LYS A 300 -44.57 14.68 -6.90
N THR A 301 -44.17 13.97 -7.95
CA THR A 301 -43.41 14.54 -9.08
C THR A 301 -44.32 15.40 -9.95
N PRO A 302 -43.90 16.61 -10.39
CA PRO A 302 -44.66 17.40 -11.32
C PRO A 302 -44.55 16.82 -12.74
N ASP A 303 -45.70 16.69 -13.40
CA ASP A 303 -45.85 16.32 -14.80
C ASP A 303 -45.41 17.51 -15.67
N HIS A 304 -44.35 17.32 -16.46
CA HIS A 304 -43.94 18.28 -17.48
C HIS A 304 -44.18 17.67 -18.87
N ARG A 305 -45.40 17.87 -19.36
CA ARG A 305 -45.68 18.05 -20.79
C ARG A 305 -46.07 19.51 -21.04
N GLU A 306 -45.57 20.02 -22.17
CA GLU A 306 -45.89 21.28 -22.86
C GLU A 306 -45.09 22.54 -22.43
N LEU A 307 -43.87 22.69 -22.98
CA LEU A 307 -43.54 23.46 -24.20
C LEU A 307 -42.02 23.47 -24.43
#